data_AF-A0A4V2NIS7-F1
#
_entry.id   AF-A0A4V2NIS7-F1
#
_cell.length_a   1.000
_cell.length_b   1.000
_cell.length_c   1.000
_cell.angle_alpha   90.00
_cell.angle_beta   90.00
_cell.angle_gamma   90.00
#
_symmetry.space_group_name_H-M   'P 1'
#
loop_
_entity.id
_entity.type
_entity.pdbx_description
1 polymer ?
#
loop_
_entity_poly.entity_id
_entity_poly.type
_entity_poly.pdbx_seq_one_letter_code
_entity_poly.pdbx_strand_id
1 'polypeptide(L)'
;MKATDTHCRTCGAEYKNSPVLLIVILLIVFGAGYFAWGKYKENEAKQLAVAQAEKDKKISQAKAELLSVGVNSEDAQKVAEAKVDNITITNPQHIKSFNDIFAEWQDAEKVAGSTSRIALAQPVSKLQEIKRKLAASSYAGCMETTRILYVTAMNTQIEAYLEFMKGSDAEAAAQLKFIDYYKQAEQANKEYVRCKPTQHTSNGAE
;
A
#
# COMPACT_ATOMS: atom_id res chain seq x y z
N MET A 1 -41.97 3.76 -52.51
CA MET A 1 -41.14 2.54 -52.45
C MET A 1 -42.03 1.42 -51.95
N LYS A 2 -42.16 0.32 -52.71
CA LYS A 2 -43.13 -0.76 -52.48
C LYS A 2 -42.66 -1.68 -51.35
N ALA A 3 -43.60 -2.07 -50.48
CA ALA A 3 -43.41 -3.17 -49.54
C ALA A 3 -43.36 -4.50 -50.30
N THR A 4 -42.31 -5.29 -50.07
CA THR A 4 -42.19 -6.66 -50.54
C THR A 4 -42.79 -7.60 -49.50
N ASP A 5 -43.86 -8.31 -49.88
CA ASP A 5 -44.50 -9.36 -49.08
C ASP A 5 -43.69 -10.66 -49.14
N THR A 6 -43.11 -11.05 -48.01
CA THR A 6 -42.58 -12.41 -47.80
C THR A 6 -43.70 -13.32 -47.31
N HIS A 7 -44.27 -14.13 -48.21
CA HIS A 7 -45.27 -15.16 -47.89
C HIS A 7 -44.61 -16.45 -47.34
N CYS A 8 -45.04 -16.90 -46.16
CA CYS A 8 -44.70 -18.23 -45.62
C CYS A 8 -45.81 -19.24 -45.99
N ARG A 9 -45.43 -20.39 -46.55
CA ARG A 9 -46.32 -21.23 -47.38
C ARG A 9 -46.98 -22.41 -46.66
N THR A 10 -47.20 -22.35 -45.34
CA THR A 10 -47.92 -23.43 -44.63
C THR A 10 -48.90 -23.00 -43.51
N CYS A 11 -49.14 -21.71 -43.28
CA CYS A 11 -50.20 -21.27 -42.34
C CYS A 11 -51.02 -20.12 -42.94
N GLY A 12 -52.30 -20.35 -43.23
CA GLY A 12 -53.23 -19.39 -43.84
C GLY A 12 -53.77 -18.35 -42.86
N ALA A 13 -52.95 -17.37 -42.46
CA ALA A 13 -53.42 -16.15 -41.83
C ALA A 13 -52.70 -14.94 -42.46
N GLU A 14 -53.45 -14.06 -43.13
CA GLU A 14 -52.92 -12.77 -43.58
C GLU A 14 -52.61 -11.89 -42.37
N TYR A 15 -51.34 -11.61 -42.14
CA TYR A 15 -50.91 -10.68 -41.10
C TYR A 15 -50.92 -9.26 -41.65
N LYS A 16 -51.99 -8.50 -41.39
CA LYS A 16 -51.98 -7.05 -41.63
C LYS A 16 -50.94 -6.41 -40.70
N ASN A 17 -49.82 -5.95 -41.25
CA ASN A 17 -48.85 -5.11 -40.55
C ASN A 17 -49.52 -3.80 -40.10
N SER A 18 -50.18 -3.84 -38.94
CA SER A 18 -50.80 -2.68 -38.30
C SER A 18 -49.70 -1.87 -37.58
N PRO A 19 -49.62 -0.54 -37.78
CA PRO A 19 -48.69 0.33 -37.06
C PRO A 19 -48.75 0.15 -35.54
N VAL A 20 -49.91 -0.22 -35.01
CA VAL A 20 -50.15 -0.49 -33.58
C VAL A 20 -49.30 -1.64 -33.07
N LEU A 21 -49.11 -2.69 -33.87
CA LEU A 21 -48.39 -3.89 -33.47
C LEU A 21 -46.87 -3.63 -33.38
N LEU A 22 -46.34 -2.79 -34.26
CA LEU A 22 -44.96 -2.30 -34.19
C LEU A 22 -44.72 -1.40 -32.96
N ILE A 23 -45.68 -0.54 -32.62
CA ILE A 23 -45.59 0.32 -31.42
C ILE A 23 -45.56 -0.53 -30.14
N VAL A 24 -46.40 -1.57 -30.06
CA VAL A 24 -46.42 -2.48 -28.91
C VAL A 24 -45.08 -3.23 -28.77
N ILE A 25 -44.53 -3.74 -29.88
CA ILE A 25 -43.21 -4.40 -29.86
C ILE A 25 -42.12 -3.42 -29.42
N LEU A 26 -42.12 -2.19 -29.93
CA LEU A 26 -41.17 -1.15 -29.51
C LEU A 26 -41.25 -0.87 -28.01
N LEU A 27 -42.45 -0.71 -27.46
CA LEU A 27 -42.64 -0.47 -26.02
C LEU A 27 -42.12 -1.64 -25.16
N ILE A 28 -42.33 -2.88 -25.60
CA ILE A 28 -41.82 -4.07 -24.91
C ILE A 28 -40.28 -4.09 -24.95
N VAL A 29 -39.68 -3.82 -26.11
CA VAL A 29 -38.22 -3.79 -26.27
C VAL A 29 -37.59 -2.67 -25.44
N PHE A 30 -38.19 -1.47 -25.45
CA PHE A 30 -37.73 -0.35 -24.63
C PHE A 30 -37.89 -0.62 -23.13
N GLY A 31 -39.00 -1.21 -22.70
CA GLY A 31 -39.25 -1.58 -21.30
C GLY A 31 -38.26 -2.64 -20.79
N ALA A 32 -38.01 -3.68 -21.58
CA ALA A 32 -37.03 -4.72 -21.25
C ALA A 32 -35.59 -4.16 -21.23
N GLY A 33 -35.25 -3.28 -22.17
CA GLY A 33 -33.95 -2.59 -22.22
C GLY A 33 -33.71 -1.71 -21.00
N TYR A 34 -34.70 -0.91 -20.59
CA TYR A 34 -34.60 -0.05 -19.40
C TYR A 34 -34.44 -0.87 -18.12
N PHE A 35 -35.19 -1.96 -17.98
CA PHE A 35 -35.10 -2.87 -16.84
C PHE A 35 -33.74 -3.57 -16.75
N ALA A 36 -33.24 -4.11 -17.87
CA ALA A 36 -31.92 -4.73 -17.94
C ALA A 36 -30.79 -3.73 -17.62
N TRP A 37 -30.90 -2.49 -18.11
CA TRP A 37 -29.93 -1.44 -17.83
C TRP A 37 -29.90 -1.04 -16.34
N GLY A 38 -31.08 -0.94 -15.70
CA GLY A 38 -31.17 -0.69 -14.25
C GLY A 38 -30.53 -1.81 -13.42
N LYS A 39 -30.78 -3.07 -13.77
CA LYS A 39 -30.17 -4.24 -13.10
C LYS A 39 -28.66 -4.32 -13.31
N TYR A 40 -28.18 -3.97 -14.51
CA TYR A 40 -26.75 -3.90 -14.80
C TYR A 40 -26.03 -2.87 -13.91
N LYS A 41 -26.56 -1.64 -13.81
CA LYS A 41 -25.99 -0.60 -12.95
C LYS A 41 -26.02 -0.95 -11.46
N GLU A 42 -27.08 -1.60 -10.99
CA GLU A 42 -27.20 -2.03 -9.60
C GLU A 42 -26.09 -3.04 -9.23
N ASN A 43 -25.75 -3.95 -10.14
CA ASN A 43 -24.69 -4.95 -9.93
C ASN A 43 -23.29 -4.33 -9.96
N GLU A 44 -23.04 -3.38 -10.87
CA GLU A 44 -21.76 -2.67 -10.94
C GLU A 44 -21.49 -1.85 -9.67
N ALA A 45 -22.51 -1.13 -9.17
CA ALA A 45 -22.43 -0.40 -7.91
C ALA A 45 -22.17 -1.33 -6.70
N LYS A 46 -22.81 -2.51 -6.66
CA LYS A 46 -22.54 -3.52 -5.62
C LYS A 46 -21.12 -4.05 -5.70
N GLN A 47 -20.60 -4.33 -6.90
CA GLN A 47 -19.22 -4.79 -7.07
C GLN A 47 -18.20 -3.73 -6.64
N LEU A 48 -18.42 -2.46 -6.99
CA LEU A 48 -17.56 -1.35 -6.55
C LEU A 48 -17.59 -1.19 -5.03
N ALA A 49 -18.77 -1.29 -4.40
CA ALA A 49 -18.89 -1.22 -2.95
C ALA A 49 -18.19 -2.39 -2.23
N VAL A 50 -18.30 -3.61 -2.77
CA VAL A 50 -17.59 -4.80 -2.24
C VAL A 50 -16.08 -4.64 -2.40
N ALA A 51 -15.60 -4.17 -3.56
CA ALA A 51 -14.18 -3.93 -3.81
C ALA A 51 -13.62 -2.84 -2.87
N GLN A 52 -14.37 -1.77 -2.63
CA GLN A 52 -13.98 -0.72 -1.69
C GLN A 52 -13.94 -1.24 -0.25
N ALA A 53 -14.96 -1.98 0.18
CA ALA A 53 -14.99 -2.59 1.51
C ALA A 53 -13.82 -3.59 1.72
N GLU A 54 -13.43 -4.33 0.67
CA GLU A 54 -12.27 -5.22 0.74
C GLU A 54 -10.95 -4.43 0.86
N LYS A 55 -10.80 -3.33 0.11
CA LYS A 55 -9.64 -2.43 0.24
C LYS A 55 -9.56 -1.82 1.64
N ASP A 56 -10.66 -1.28 2.15
CA ASP A 56 -10.72 -0.67 3.49
C ASP A 56 -10.41 -1.70 4.59
N LYS A 57 -10.86 -2.95 4.41
CA LYS A 57 -10.49 -4.06 5.28
C LYS A 57 -8.99 -4.35 5.24
N LYS A 58 -8.35 -4.36 4.06
CA LYS A 58 -6.89 -4.56 3.94
C LYS A 58 -6.11 -3.40 4.56
N ILE A 59 -6.54 -2.15 4.34
CA ILE A 59 -5.91 -0.97 4.95
C ILE A 59 -6.02 -1.03 6.47
N SER A 60 -7.21 -1.32 7.02
CA SER A 60 -7.40 -1.40 8.47
C SER A 60 -6.60 -2.53 9.12
N GLN A 61 -6.50 -3.69 8.46
CA GLN A 61 -5.64 -4.80 8.92
C GLN A 61 -4.15 -4.42 8.88
N ALA A 62 -3.66 -3.87 7.77
CA ALA A 62 -2.27 -3.44 7.64
C ALA A 62 -1.93 -2.33 8.64
N LYS A 63 -2.86 -1.39 8.87
CA LYS A 63 -2.70 -0.35 9.90
C LYS A 63 -2.62 -0.95 11.30
N ALA A 64 -3.51 -1.89 11.64
CA ALA A 64 -3.51 -2.55 12.95
C ALA A 64 -2.18 -3.31 13.20
N GLU A 65 -1.65 -3.98 12.17
CA GLU A 65 -0.34 -4.62 12.23
C GLU A 65 0.77 -3.60 12.51
N LEU A 66 0.80 -2.47 11.80
CA LEU A 66 1.79 -1.41 11.99
C LEU A 66 1.70 -0.74 13.37
N LEU A 67 0.47 -0.51 13.85
CA LEU A 67 0.22 0.00 15.21
C LEU A 67 0.73 -0.99 16.27
N SER A 68 0.55 -2.29 16.05
CA SER A 68 0.98 -3.33 17.00
C SER A 68 2.50 -3.43 17.14
N VAL A 69 3.25 -2.99 16.13
CA VAL A 69 4.73 -2.91 16.17
C VAL A 69 5.23 -1.51 16.58
N GLY A 70 4.34 -0.61 17.02
CA GLY A 70 4.71 0.69 17.57
C GLY A 70 4.93 1.80 16.52
N VAL A 71 4.47 1.61 15.28
CA VAL A 71 4.36 2.72 14.32
C VAL A 71 3.21 3.63 14.74
N ASN A 72 3.40 4.95 14.66
CA ASN A 72 2.35 5.90 15.02
C ASN A 72 1.16 5.84 14.03
N SER A 73 -0.01 6.32 14.46
CA SER A 73 -1.26 6.20 13.68
C SER A 73 -1.22 6.88 12.32
N GLU A 74 -0.50 8.00 12.20
CA GLU A 74 -0.39 8.78 10.96
C GLU A 74 0.47 8.03 9.93
N ASP A 75 1.67 7.61 10.34
CA ASP A 75 2.59 6.85 9.49
C ASP A 75 2.01 5.47 9.14
N ALA A 76 1.33 4.82 10.08
CA ALA A 76 0.65 3.54 9.85
C ALA A 76 -0.45 3.66 8.78
N GLN A 77 -1.23 4.74 8.80
CA GLN A 77 -2.25 5.00 7.78
C GLN A 77 -1.60 5.19 6.40
N LYS A 78 -0.61 6.08 6.28
CA LYS A 78 0.08 6.38 5.02
C LYS A 78 0.71 5.14 4.41
N VAL A 79 1.38 4.34 5.24
CA VAL A 79 1.99 3.08 4.79
C VAL A 79 0.91 2.10 4.36
N ALA A 80 -0.15 1.90 5.15
CA ALA A 80 -1.22 0.94 4.82
C ALA A 80 -1.93 1.27 3.49
N GLU A 81 -2.25 2.54 3.24
CA GLU A 81 -2.82 3.01 1.97
C GLU A 81 -1.88 2.71 0.80
N ALA A 82 -0.61 3.13 0.91
CA ALA A 82 0.38 2.92 -0.12
C ALA A 82 0.69 1.43 -0.40
N LYS A 83 0.55 0.54 0.61
CA LYS A 83 0.66 -0.91 0.40
C LYS A 83 -0.48 -1.45 -0.46
N VAL A 84 -1.71 -0.96 -0.26
CA VAL A 84 -2.89 -1.46 -0.99
C VAL A 84 -2.93 -0.96 -2.43
N ASP A 85 -2.38 0.23 -2.68
CA ASP A 85 -2.29 0.81 -4.03
C ASP A 85 -1.17 0.19 -4.89
N ASN A 86 -0.35 -0.72 -4.33
CA ASN A 86 0.70 -1.49 -5.05
C ASN A 86 1.61 -0.63 -5.95
N ILE A 87 1.95 0.59 -5.52
CA ILE A 87 2.82 1.48 -6.30
C ILE A 87 4.28 1.04 -6.12
N THR A 88 4.71 0.06 -6.91
CA THR A 88 6.12 -0.38 -6.99
C THR A 88 6.85 0.46 -8.03
N ILE A 89 6.99 1.77 -7.76
CA ILE A 89 7.90 2.62 -8.53
C ILE A 89 9.28 2.50 -7.93
N THR A 90 10.12 1.71 -8.57
CA THR A 90 11.50 1.49 -8.11
C THR A 90 12.47 2.27 -8.97
N ASN A 91 12.97 3.39 -8.45
CA ASN A 91 14.09 4.12 -9.03
C ASN A 91 15.40 3.58 -8.46
N PRO A 92 16.33 3.02 -9.26
CA PRO A 92 17.63 2.53 -8.78
C PRO A 92 18.42 3.58 -8.00
N GLN A 93 18.30 4.86 -8.36
CA GLN A 93 18.95 5.96 -7.64
C GLN A 93 18.37 6.15 -6.24
N HIS A 94 17.05 5.94 -6.06
CA HIS A 94 16.42 5.97 -4.74
C HIS A 94 16.91 4.83 -3.86
N ILE A 95 17.02 3.61 -4.41
CA ILE A 95 17.59 2.47 -3.68
C ILE A 95 19.04 2.77 -3.28
N LYS A 96 19.86 3.26 -4.21
CA LYS A 96 21.26 3.58 -3.92
C LYS A 96 21.37 4.63 -2.81
N SER A 97 20.68 5.77 -2.96
CA SER A 97 20.69 6.85 -1.97
C SER A 97 20.21 6.37 -0.60
N PHE A 98 19.16 5.54 -0.57
CA PHE A 98 18.67 4.96 0.67
C PHE A 98 19.72 4.05 1.32
N ASN A 99 20.33 3.15 0.55
CA ASN A 99 21.36 2.23 1.04
C ASN A 99 22.59 2.96 1.57
N ASP A 100 23.02 4.02 0.90
CA ASP A 100 24.16 4.83 1.34
C ASP A 100 23.90 5.46 2.72
N ILE A 101 22.68 6.00 2.94
CA ILE A 101 22.27 6.56 4.25
C ILE A 101 22.10 5.45 5.29
N PHE A 102 21.53 4.32 4.91
CA PHE A 102 21.26 3.22 5.83
C PHE A 102 22.56 2.52 6.28
N ALA A 103 23.55 2.40 5.40
CA ALA A 103 24.88 1.93 5.76
C ALA A 103 25.54 2.86 6.79
N GLU A 104 25.48 4.19 6.57
CA GLU A 104 25.96 5.19 7.52
C GLU A 104 25.27 5.04 8.90
N TRP A 105 23.97 4.76 8.91
CA TRP A 105 23.22 4.47 10.13
C TRP A 105 23.74 3.22 10.85
N GLN A 106 23.89 2.09 10.14
CA GLN A 106 24.33 0.83 10.73
C GLN A 106 25.73 0.94 11.36
N ASP A 107 26.65 1.65 10.68
CA ASP A 107 27.99 1.90 11.20
C ASP A 107 27.93 2.76 12.48
N ALA A 108 27.15 3.84 12.46
CA ALA A 108 26.97 4.70 13.63
C ALA A 108 26.28 3.97 14.80
N GLU A 109 25.33 3.09 14.51
CA GLU A 109 24.65 2.27 15.50
C GLU A 109 25.62 1.30 16.17
N LYS A 110 26.49 0.65 15.39
CA LYS A 110 27.51 -0.26 15.93
C LYS A 110 28.46 0.47 16.88
N VAL A 111 28.86 1.69 16.53
CA VAL A 111 29.66 2.55 17.41
C VAL A 111 28.89 2.89 18.69
N ALA A 112 27.64 3.33 18.57
CA ALA A 112 26.79 3.65 19.72
C ALA A 112 26.61 2.43 20.65
N GLY A 113 26.26 1.27 20.12
CA GLY A 113 26.07 0.03 20.88
C GLY A 113 27.34 -0.49 21.55
N SER A 114 28.53 -0.03 21.12
CA SER A 114 29.83 -0.36 21.73
C SER A 114 30.35 0.74 22.67
N THR A 115 29.62 1.84 22.81
CA THR A 115 30.05 3.01 23.59
C THR A 115 29.46 2.97 24.99
N SER A 116 30.25 3.34 26.00
CA SER A 116 29.76 3.42 27.38
C SER A 116 28.73 4.54 27.54
N ARG A 117 27.83 4.38 28.52
CA ARG A 117 26.75 5.33 28.83
C ARG A 117 27.22 6.79 28.91
N ILE A 118 28.40 7.04 29.49
CA ILE A 118 28.95 8.39 29.73
C ILE A 118 29.43 9.06 28.44
N ALA A 119 29.86 8.28 27.44
CA ALA A 119 30.42 8.78 26.18
C ALA A 119 29.39 8.80 25.03
N LEU A 120 28.15 8.37 25.29
CA LEU A 120 27.15 8.08 24.27
C LEU A 120 26.54 9.32 23.59
N ALA A 121 26.73 10.51 24.17
CA ALA A 121 26.16 11.75 23.64
C ALA A 121 26.58 12.05 22.19
N GLN A 122 27.86 11.81 21.85
CA GLN A 122 28.36 12.05 20.49
C GLN A 122 27.80 11.03 19.47
N PRO A 123 27.88 9.70 19.71
CA PRO A 123 27.22 8.71 18.85
C PRO A 123 25.72 8.97 18.65
N VAL A 124 24.98 9.33 19.71
CA VAL A 124 23.53 9.61 19.61
C VAL A 124 23.27 10.85 18.75
N SER A 125 24.08 11.90 18.87
CA SER A 125 23.99 13.08 18.00
C SER A 125 24.18 12.70 16.52
N LYS A 126 25.15 11.82 16.23
CA LYS A 126 25.37 11.32 14.87
C LYS A 126 24.18 10.50 14.35
N LEU A 127 23.62 9.62 15.17
CA LEU A 127 22.39 8.88 14.81
C LEU A 127 21.24 9.83 14.50
N GLN A 128 21.03 10.87 15.32
CA GLN A 128 19.98 11.86 15.08
C GLN A 128 20.18 12.63 13.78
N GLU A 129 21.42 12.95 13.41
CA GLU A 129 21.75 13.57 12.12
C GLU A 129 21.38 12.65 10.95
N ILE A 130 21.80 11.39 10.99
CA ILE A 130 21.53 10.41 9.93
C ILE A 130 20.01 10.18 9.80
N LYS A 131 19.29 10.06 10.92
CA LYS A 131 17.81 9.96 10.90
C LYS A 131 17.19 11.16 10.19
N ARG A 132 17.62 12.39 10.51
CA ARG A 132 17.10 13.61 9.87
C ARG A 132 17.40 13.62 8.36
N LYS A 133 18.59 13.16 7.95
CA LYS A 133 18.98 13.02 6.54
C LYS A 133 18.06 12.05 5.79
N LEU A 134 17.77 10.89 6.39
CA LEU A 134 16.81 9.94 5.81
C LEU A 134 15.40 10.54 5.77
N ALA A 135 14.96 11.20 6.83
CA ALA A 135 13.64 11.80 6.93
C ALA A 135 13.42 12.92 5.90
N ALA A 136 14.45 13.71 5.59
CA ALA A 136 14.42 14.78 4.60
C ALA A 136 14.54 14.28 3.15
N SER A 137 14.93 13.03 2.93
CA SER A 137 14.98 12.44 1.59
C SER A 137 13.56 12.24 1.07
N SER A 138 13.31 12.60 -0.19
CA SER A 138 12.04 12.34 -0.84
C SER A 138 12.17 11.10 -1.73
N TYR A 139 11.27 10.14 -1.53
CA TYR A 139 11.16 8.99 -2.40
C TYR A 139 9.76 8.92 -3.02
N ALA A 140 9.61 8.04 -4.00
CA ALA A 140 8.33 7.77 -4.66
C ALA A 140 7.95 6.31 -4.46
N GLY A 141 6.63 6.04 -4.51
CA GLY A 141 6.07 4.70 -4.37
C GLY A 141 6.52 4.01 -3.08
N CYS A 142 6.82 2.73 -3.19
CA CYS A 142 7.16 1.89 -2.05
C CYS A 142 8.45 2.33 -1.28
N MET A 143 9.36 3.08 -1.91
CA MET A 143 10.55 3.57 -1.22
C MET A 143 10.19 4.64 -0.18
N GLU A 144 9.08 5.35 -0.38
CA GLU A 144 8.59 6.33 0.60
C GLU A 144 8.04 5.63 1.84
N THR A 145 7.30 4.53 1.68
CA THR A 145 6.85 3.73 2.82
C THR A 145 8.03 3.12 3.58
N THR A 146 9.05 2.69 2.85
CA THR A 146 10.30 2.18 3.44
C THR A 146 10.99 3.27 4.28
N ARG A 147 11.15 4.48 3.72
CA ARG A 147 11.72 5.62 4.43
C ARG A 147 10.96 5.91 5.73
N ILE A 148 9.63 5.98 5.67
CA ILE A 148 8.78 6.25 6.84
C ILE A 148 9.06 5.22 7.94
N LEU A 149 8.97 3.92 7.63
CA LEU A 149 9.14 2.86 8.62
C LEU A 149 10.54 2.83 9.24
N TYR A 150 11.58 3.03 8.42
CA TYR A 150 12.94 3.12 8.95
C TYR A 150 13.15 4.36 9.81
N VAL A 151 12.59 5.52 9.44
CA VAL A 151 12.67 6.73 10.27
C VAL A 151 11.97 6.52 11.61
N THR A 152 10.84 5.82 11.64
CA THR A 152 10.16 5.42 12.87
C THR A 152 11.06 4.52 13.73
N ALA A 153 11.63 3.46 13.15
CA ALA A 153 12.55 2.56 13.85
C ALA A 153 13.77 3.32 14.40
N MET A 154 14.42 4.14 13.58
CA MET A 154 15.56 4.96 13.98
C MET A 154 15.23 5.90 15.14
N ASN A 155 14.02 6.48 15.16
CA ASN A 155 13.58 7.31 16.27
C ASN A 155 13.46 6.52 17.57
N THR A 156 12.84 5.34 17.52
CA THR A 156 12.73 4.42 18.67
C THR A 156 14.10 4.01 19.21
N GLN A 157 15.07 3.74 18.33
CA GLN A 157 16.44 3.40 18.72
C GLN A 157 17.17 4.57 19.39
N ILE A 158 17.01 5.79 18.86
CA ILE A 158 17.54 7.00 19.49
C ILE A 158 16.92 7.19 20.88
N GLU A 159 15.61 7.00 21.02
CA GLU A 159 14.95 7.06 22.33
C GLU A 159 15.45 5.98 23.28
N ALA A 160 15.74 4.77 22.79
CA ALA A 160 16.33 3.70 23.60
C ALA A 160 17.70 4.14 24.17
N TYR A 161 18.57 4.72 23.34
CA TYR A 161 19.85 5.25 23.80
C TYR A 161 19.69 6.43 24.77
N LEU A 162 18.77 7.36 24.50
CA LEU A 162 18.50 8.48 25.39
C LEU A 162 17.97 8.02 26.75
N GLU A 163 17.12 6.99 26.77
CA GLU A 163 16.62 6.38 28.00
C GLU A 163 17.76 5.67 28.74
N PHE A 164 18.59 4.90 28.02
CA PHE A 164 19.77 4.25 28.59
C PHE A 164 20.75 5.25 29.21
N MET A 165 20.90 6.44 28.63
CA MET A 165 21.76 7.51 29.17
C MET A 165 21.31 8.05 30.52
N LYS A 166 20.02 7.91 30.89
CA LYS A 166 19.49 8.44 32.16
C LYS A 166 19.97 7.69 33.40
N GLY A 167 20.41 6.44 33.26
CA GLY A 167 20.91 5.65 34.38
C GLY A 167 20.13 4.36 34.63
N SER A 168 20.34 3.75 35.80
CA SER A 168 19.77 2.46 36.19
C SER A 168 18.24 2.44 36.17
N ASP A 169 17.62 3.54 36.60
CA ASP A 169 16.16 3.60 36.81
C ASP A 169 15.39 3.57 35.49
N ALA A 170 16.08 3.87 34.39
CA ALA A 170 15.56 3.93 33.03
C ALA A 170 15.94 2.70 32.19
N GLU A 171 16.73 1.76 32.74
CA GLU A 171 17.35 0.70 31.94
C GLU A 171 16.33 -0.29 31.36
N ALA A 172 15.28 -0.64 32.12
CA ALA A 172 14.21 -1.49 31.62
C ALA A 172 13.42 -0.80 30.48
N ALA A 173 13.17 0.50 30.60
CA ALA A 173 12.50 1.27 29.55
C ALA A 173 13.36 1.35 28.28
N ALA A 174 14.69 1.51 28.43
CA ALA A 174 15.62 1.45 27.32
C ALA A 174 15.59 0.08 26.61
N GLN A 175 15.64 -1.01 27.38
CA GLN A 175 15.59 -2.38 26.84
C GLN A 175 14.30 -2.65 26.04
N LEU A 176 13.15 -2.21 26.55
CA LEU A 176 11.88 -2.32 25.82
C LEU A 176 11.94 -1.58 24.48
N LYS A 177 12.49 -0.36 24.46
CA LYS A 177 12.65 0.41 23.23
C LYS A 177 13.63 -0.24 22.24
N PHE A 178 14.70 -0.87 22.70
CA PHE A 178 15.57 -1.67 21.83
C PHE A 178 14.81 -2.84 21.20
N ILE A 179 13.96 -3.54 21.96
CA ILE A 179 13.11 -4.62 21.42
C ILE A 179 12.12 -4.09 20.38
N ASP A 180 11.47 -2.96 20.67
CA ASP A 180 10.52 -2.35 19.74
C ASP A 180 11.21 -1.87 18.45
N TYR A 181 12.43 -1.31 18.57
CA TYR A 181 13.26 -1.01 17.41
C TYR A 181 13.48 -2.22 16.51
N TYR A 182 13.87 -3.39 17.06
CA TYR A 182 14.10 -4.58 16.25
C TYR A 182 12.85 -5.03 15.48
N LYS A 183 11.67 -5.00 16.12
CA LYS A 183 10.39 -5.34 15.46
C LYS A 183 10.08 -4.35 14.33
N GLN A 184 10.27 -3.06 14.57
CA GLN A 184 10.04 -2.01 13.58
C GLN A 184 11.02 -2.13 12.40
N ALA A 185 12.30 -2.38 12.68
CA ALA A 185 13.33 -2.58 11.66
C ALA A 185 13.08 -3.83 10.81
N GLU A 186 12.60 -4.92 11.41
CA GLU A 186 12.18 -6.12 10.68
C GLU A 186 11.03 -5.81 9.71
N GLN A 187 10.00 -5.10 10.19
CA GLN A 187 8.88 -4.69 9.35
C GLN A 187 9.30 -3.74 8.24
N ALA A 188 10.18 -2.79 8.53
CA ALA A 188 10.74 -1.89 7.54
C ALA A 188 11.55 -2.65 6.47
N ASN A 189 12.32 -3.66 6.87
CA ASN A 189 13.08 -4.50 5.95
C ASN A 189 12.17 -5.34 5.04
N LYS A 190 11.04 -5.86 5.54
CA LYS A 190 10.04 -6.56 4.72
C LYS A 190 9.52 -5.65 3.59
N GLU A 191 9.22 -4.40 3.91
CA GLU A 191 8.79 -3.40 2.93
C GLU A 191 9.90 -3.03 1.94
N TYR A 192 11.13 -2.87 2.42
CA TYR A 192 12.29 -2.61 1.57
C TYR A 192 12.57 -3.77 0.60
N VAL A 193 12.45 -5.02 1.04
CA VAL A 193 12.62 -6.19 0.16
C VAL A 193 11.55 -6.22 -0.91
N ARG A 194 10.30 -5.88 -0.59
CA ARG A 194 9.22 -5.72 -1.59
C ARG A 194 9.52 -4.62 -2.61
N CYS A 195 10.30 -3.60 -2.23
CA CYS A 195 10.69 -2.51 -3.12
C CYS A 195 11.80 -2.83 -4.09
N LYS A 196 12.66 -3.80 -3.79
CA LYS A 196 13.68 -4.21 -4.74
C LYS A 196 12.97 -4.82 -5.95
N PRO A 197 13.41 -4.48 -7.17
CA PRO A 197 12.89 -5.17 -8.32
C PRO A 197 13.24 -6.64 -8.13
N THR A 198 12.25 -7.53 -8.16
CA THR A 198 12.52 -8.95 -8.31
C THR A 198 13.41 -9.06 -9.54
N GLN A 199 14.64 -9.53 -9.37
CA GLN A 199 15.37 -10.02 -10.52
C GLN A 199 14.57 -11.21 -11.03
N HIS A 200 13.69 -10.97 -11.99
CA HIS A 200 13.26 -12.04 -12.87
C HIS A 200 14.53 -12.51 -13.55
N THR A 201 15.10 -13.59 -13.03
CA THR A 201 16.05 -14.43 -13.75
C THR A 201 15.33 -14.87 -15.02
N SER A 202 15.57 -14.14 -16.11
CA SER A 202 15.39 -14.65 -17.46
C SER A 202 16.45 -15.73 -17.69
N ASN A 203 16.25 -16.91 -17.10
CA ASN A 203 17.06 -18.08 -17.38
C ASN A 203 16.16 -19.13 -18.05
N GLY A 204 16.43 -19.42 -19.32
CA GLY A 204 16.04 -20.69 -19.94
C GLY A 204 15.34 -20.59 -21.30
N ALA A 205 16.05 -20.14 -22.33
CA ALA A 205 15.84 -20.59 -23.71
C ALA A 205 17.13 -20.38 -24.51
N GLU A 206 18.13 -21.22 -24.26
CA GLU A 206 19.11 -21.65 -25.27
C GLU A 206 18.83 -23.12 -25.58
#